data_AF-A0A3C1YD60-F1
#
_entry.id   AF-A0A3C1YD60-F1
#
_cell.length_a   1.000
_cell.length_b   1.000
_cell.length_c   1.000
_cell.angle_alpha   90.00
_cell.angle_beta   90.00
_cell.angle_gamma   90.00
#
_symmetry.space_group_name_H-M   'P 1'
#
loop_
_entity.id
_entity.type
_entity.pdbx_description
1 polymer ?
#
loop_
_entity_poly.entity_id
_entity_poly.type
_entity_poly.pdbx_seq_one_letter_code
_entity_poly.pdbx_strand_id
1 'polypeptide(L)'
;MRDMAKALIINDKSTPGLFVKEADLARCGWHGKPSQFPDAEQKTHIFGTGDREDGMFFTSPRMVILRGAFKDDISFVENSKENGAIEGIYGEVNHLYDEWEKNKPNEPIPYRRRRLILFYLVDPKGIPTHSKPLVLAIHGGAAKEFCEKYAMFIEQLEGAYAKAMKQKSAQGFAEKMCASAVWTPTFAAKMYGETRKSPICYPESWIEPDEDNILNFWPKKEDDIDHFEETWETVTPQVYASKYFKQCEKEIGYHALKPGVDITNCALPADSTLGPRDKETGEITLS
;
A
#
# COMPACT_ATOMS: atom_id res chain seq x y z
N MET A 1 -2.28 21.40 -9.72
CA MET A 1 -2.45 19.94 -9.56
C MET A 1 -2.44 19.65 -8.06
N ARG A 2 -3.40 18.89 -7.50
CA ARG A 2 -3.60 18.75 -6.04
C ARG A 2 -2.65 17.71 -5.43
N ASP A 3 -2.16 18.00 -4.22
CA ASP A 3 -1.24 17.17 -3.43
C ASP A 3 -1.92 15.85 -2.96
N MET A 4 -1.13 14.80 -2.70
CA MET A 4 -1.63 13.49 -2.23
C MET A 4 -1.76 13.47 -0.70
N ALA A 5 -2.73 12.73 -0.18
CA ALA A 5 -2.83 12.47 1.24
C ALA A 5 -1.96 11.26 1.61
N LYS A 6 -1.21 11.38 2.70
CA LYS A 6 -0.22 10.40 3.13
C LYS A 6 -0.73 9.61 4.33
N ALA A 7 -0.35 8.35 4.39
CA ALA A 7 -0.47 7.52 5.58
C ALA A 7 0.92 7.05 6.01
N LEU A 8 1.07 6.82 7.31
CA LEU A 8 2.33 6.45 7.95
C LEU A 8 2.13 5.16 8.74
N ILE A 9 3.14 4.31 8.75
CA ILE A 9 3.21 3.21 9.71
C ILE A 9 3.94 3.70 10.95
N ILE A 10 3.25 3.67 12.09
CA ILE A 10 3.84 3.93 13.39
C ILE A 10 4.35 2.62 13.94
N ASN A 11 5.66 2.62 14.18
CA ASN A 11 6.39 1.48 14.72
C ASN A 11 6.66 1.70 16.21
N ASP A 12 5.59 1.85 16.98
CA ASP A 12 5.63 1.84 18.43
C ASP A 12 5.44 0.40 18.90
N LYS A 13 6.34 -0.10 19.75
CA LYS A 13 6.26 -1.47 20.28
C LYS A 13 4.97 -1.71 21.08
N SER A 14 4.40 -0.66 21.67
CA SER A 14 3.19 -0.75 22.49
C SER A 14 1.91 -0.60 21.67
N THR A 15 1.93 0.24 20.64
CA THR A 15 0.76 0.55 19.79
C THR A 15 1.18 0.71 18.33
N PRO A 16 1.54 -0.39 17.63
CA PRO A 16 1.87 -0.37 16.22
C PRO A 16 0.61 -0.19 15.38
N GLY A 17 0.69 0.58 14.28
CA GLY A 17 -0.47 0.75 13.43
C GLY A 17 -0.30 1.78 12.34
N LEU A 18 -1.40 2.06 11.64
CA LEU A 18 -1.50 3.07 10.59
C LEU A 18 -1.89 4.41 11.21
N PHE A 19 -1.25 5.49 10.78
CA PHE A 19 -1.57 6.85 11.21
C PHE A 19 -1.76 7.77 10.01
N VAL A 20 -2.81 8.57 10.04
CA VAL A 20 -3.10 9.59 9.04
C VAL A 20 -3.22 10.93 9.75
N LYS A 21 -2.31 11.87 9.45
CA LYS A 21 -2.30 13.20 10.06
C LYS A 21 -3.59 13.94 9.75
N GLU A 22 -3.99 14.87 10.62
CA GLU A 22 -5.18 15.71 10.41
C GLU A 22 -5.13 16.47 9.07
N ALA A 23 -3.96 17.00 8.71
CA ALA A 23 -3.76 17.67 7.42
C ALA A 23 -3.95 16.73 6.22
N ASP A 24 -3.59 15.45 6.36
CA ASP A 24 -3.79 14.42 5.34
C ASP A 24 -5.26 13.97 5.28
N LEU A 25 -5.95 13.85 6.42
CA LEU A 25 -7.40 13.60 6.50
C LEU A 25 -8.20 14.69 5.79
N ALA A 26 -7.88 15.96 6.05
CA ALA A 26 -8.50 17.09 5.35
C ALA A 26 -8.21 17.04 3.84
N ARG A 27 -6.99 16.65 3.43
CA ARG A 27 -6.58 16.61 2.02
C ARG A 27 -7.26 15.51 1.21
N CYS A 28 -7.47 14.33 1.81
CA CYS A 28 -8.22 13.24 1.17
C CYS A 28 -9.74 13.45 1.21
N GLY A 29 -10.24 14.45 1.94
CA GLY A 29 -11.68 14.66 2.10
C GLY A 29 -12.31 13.60 2.99
N TRP A 30 -11.68 13.35 4.14
CA TRP A 30 -12.18 12.42 5.15
C TRP A 30 -13.61 12.77 5.57
N HIS A 31 -14.46 11.75 5.57
CA HIS A 31 -15.85 11.81 6.01
C HIS A 31 -16.26 10.55 6.81
N GLY A 32 -15.31 9.66 7.10
CA GLY A 32 -15.51 8.52 7.97
C GLY A 32 -15.68 8.89 9.44
N LYS A 33 -16.18 7.92 10.21
CA LYS A 33 -16.32 8.00 11.66
C LYS A 33 -15.38 6.97 12.31
N PRO A 34 -14.63 7.31 13.37
CA PRO A 34 -13.73 6.36 14.04
C PRO A 34 -14.42 5.06 14.44
N SER A 35 -15.66 5.15 14.91
CA SER A 35 -16.49 3.99 15.29
C SER A 35 -16.81 3.02 14.16
N GLN A 36 -16.52 3.35 12.90
CA GLN A 36 -16.63 2.41 11.77
C GLN A 36 -15.45 1.43 11.72
N PHE A 37 -14.35 1.69 12.42
CA PHE A 37 -13.15 0.88 12.40
C PHE A 37 -12.90 0.24 13.78
N PRO A 38 -12.44 -1.02 13.84
CA PRO A 38 -11.96 -1.60 15.08
C PRO A 38 -10.74 -0.83 15.59
N ASP A 39 -10.79 -0.40 16.85
CA ASP A 39 -9.67 0.22 17.56
C ASP A 39 -9.05 1.42 16.82
N ALA A 40 -9.90 2.22 16.17
CA ALA A 40 -9.50 3.52 15.62
C ALA A 40 -9.74 4.64 16.64
N GLU A 41 -8.74 5.50 16.79
CA GLU A 41 -8.77 6.59 17.76
C GLU A 41 -8.12 7.85 17.19
N GLN A 42 -8.55 9.00 17.68
CA GLN A 42 -7.78 10.23 17.50
C GLN A 42 -6.57 10.17 18.43
N LYS A 43 -5.39 10.44 17.89
CA LYS A 43 -4.13 10.32 18.61
C LYS A 43 -3.19 11.45 18.24
N THR A 44 -2.53 12.03 19.24
CA THR A 44 -1.34 12.86 19.02
C THR A 44 -0.13 11.96 18.95
N HIS A 45 0.57 11.96 17.80
CA HIS A 45 1.84 11.26 17.64
C HIS A 45 3.01 12.24 17.79
N ILE A 46 4.07 11.81 18.48
CA ILE A 46 5.32 12.56 18.62
C ILE A 46 6.38 11.86 17.78
N PHE A 47 6.83 12.53 16.72
CA PHE A 47 7.85 12.01 15.81
C PHE A 47 9.23 12.04 16.47
N GLY A 48 10.18 11.28 15.91
CA GLY A 48 11.57 11.25 16.41
C GLY A 48 12.28 12.61 16.37
N THR A 49 11.78 13.57 15.59
CA THR A 49 12.23 14.97 15.57
C THR A 49 11.73 15.79 16.77
N GLY A 50 10.76 15.28 17.52
CA GLY A 50 10.04 15.98 18.58
C GLY A 50 8.74 16.66 18.11
N ASP A 51 8.48 16.68 16.79
CA ASP A 51 7.26 17.28 16.24
C ASP A 51 6.02 16.51 16.69
N ARG A 52 4.98 17.25 17.06
CA ARG A 52 3.69 16.70 17.51
C ARG A 52 2.65 16.90 16.44
N GLU A 53 1.96 15.84 16.07
CA GLU A 53 0.92 15.87 15.04
C GLU A 53 -0.30 15.11 15.54
N ASP A 54 -1.46 15.72 15.36
CA ASP A 54 -2.74 15.07 15.60
C ASP A 54 -3.20 14.32 14.34
N GLY A 55 -3.98 13.27 14.53
CA GLY A 55 -4.54 12.51 13.42
C GLY A 55 -5.34 11.30 13.86
N MET A 56 -5.72 10.48 12.89
CA MET A 56 -6.41 9.21 13.12
C MET A 56 -5.42 8.06 13.13
N PHE A 57 -5.48 7.25 14.18
CA PHE A 57 -4.70 6.04 14.34
C PHE A 57 -5.60 4.81 14.16
N PHE A 58 -5.08 3.78 13.49
CA PHE A 58 -5.79 2.53 13.21
C PHE A 58 -4.91 1.33 13.51
N THR A 59 -5.36 0.48 14.43
CA THR A 59 -4.72 -0.82 14.70
C THR A 59 -5.18 -1.88 13.70
N SER A 60 -6.47 -1.89 13.37
CA SER A 60 -7.07 -2.88 12.47
C SER A 60 -7.94 -2.23 11.39
N PRO A 61 -7.36 -1.44 10.46
CA PRO A 61 -8.15 -0.78 9.42
C PRO A 61 -8.78 -1.79 8.46
N ARG A 62 -9.81 -1.35 7.73
CA ARG A 62 -10.28 -2.02 6.51
C ARG A 62 -9.75 -1.24 5.31
N MET A 63 -9.03 -1.92 4.44
CA MET A 63 -8.25 -1.33 3.36
C MET A 63 -8.64 -1.94 2.03
N VAL A 64 -8.87 -1.11 1.01
CA VAL A 64 -8.87 -1.55 -0.39
C VAL A 64 -7.53 -1.12 -0.98
N ILE A 65 -6.68 -2.09 -1.29
CA ILE A 65 -5.36 -1.82 -1.85
C ILE A 65 -5.50 -1.74 -3.37
N LEU A 66 -5.19 -0.58 -3.95
CA LEU A 66 -5.27 -0.37 -5.39
C LEU A 66 -3.97 -0.84 -6.06
N ARG A 67 -2.80 -0.41 -5.55
CA ARG A 67 -1.50 -0.67 -6.20
C ARG A 67 -0.35 -0.66 -5.18
N GLY A 68 0.78 -1.26 -5.54
CA GLY A 68 2.07 -1.10 -4.86
C GLY A 68 2.35 -2.12 -3.74
N ALA A 69 1.45 -3.09 -3.54
CA ALA A 69 1.53 -4.08 -2.48
C ALA A 69 1.94 -5.48 -2.96
N PHE A 70 2.07 -5.72 -4.27
CA PHE A 70 2.63 -6.97 -4.78
C PHE A 70 4.15 -6.91 -4.88
N LYS A 71 4.80 -8.07 -4.89
CA LYS A 71 6.27 -8.17 -4.96
C LYS A 71 6.84 -7.54 -6.24
N ASP A 72 6.13 -7.71 -7.35
CA ASP A 72 6.56 -7.28 -8.68
C ASP A 72 6.06 -5.88 -9.04
N ASP A 73 5.27 -5.25 -8.15
CA ASP A 73 4.93 -3.84 -8.28
C ASP A 73 6.16 -2.94 -8.26
N ILE A 74 6.04 -1.81 -8.95
CA ILE A 74 7.02 -0.74 -9.01
C ILE A 74 7.48 -0.34 -7.61
N SER A 75 8.78 -0.16 -7.50
CA SER A 75 9.46 0.26 -6.27
C SER A 75 10.65 1.13 -6.64
N PHE A 76 11.11 1.92 -5.70
CA PHE A 76 12.10 2.96 -5.91
C PHE A 76 13.32 2.71 -5.03
N VAL A 77 14.47 3.20 -5.46
CA VAL A 77 15.69 3.21 -4.63
C VAL A 77 15.81 4.54 -3.92
N GLU A 78 15.81 4.52 -2.60
CA GLU A 78 16.12 5.69 -1.77
C GLU A 78 17.57 5.64 -1.26
N ASN A 79 18.23 6.80 -1.16
CA ASN A 79 19.57 6.94 -0.63
C ASN A 79 19.55 7.63 0.75
N SER A 80 19.84 6.85 1.79
CA SER A 80 19.79 7.33 3.17
C SER A 80 20.89 8.33 3.55
N LYS A 81 21.97 8.45 2.75
CA LYS A 81 23.02 9.47 2.95
C LYS A 81 22.66 10.83 2.36
N GLU A 82 21.61 10.91 1.53
CA GLU A 82 21.18 12.13 0.84
C GLU A 82 19.71 12.45 1.14
N ASN A 83 19.36 12.57 2.43
CA ASN A 83 18.00 12.90 2.86
C ASN A 83 16.91 11.97 2.28
N GLY A 84 17.27 10.70 2.04
CA GLY A 84 16.37 9.72 1.45
C GLY A 84 15.99 10.02 0.00
N ALA A 85 16.82 10.79 -0.73
CA ALA A 85 16.58 11.11 -2.14
C ALA A 85 16.38 9.84 -2.98
N ILE A 86 15.50 9.94 -3.96
CA ILE A 86 15.12 8.83 -4.83
C ILE A 86 16.04 8.82 -6.05
N GLU A 87 16.81 7.74 -6.18
CA GLU A 87 17.78 7.51 -7.25
C GLU A 87 17.12 7.05 -8.55
N GLY A 88 15.92 6.46 -8.46
CA GLY A 88 15.19 5.95 -9.62
C GLY A 88 14.31 4.74 -9.31
N ILE A 89 13.81 4.12 -10.38
CA ILE A 89 13.03 2.88 -10.31
C ILE A 89 13.99 1.72 -10.04
N TYR A 90 13.64 0.85 -9.09
CA TYR A 90 14.51 -0.24 -8.62
C TYR A 90 15.05 -1.12 -9.75
N GLY A 91 14.23 -1.49 -10.74
CA GLY A 91 14.67 -2.32 -11.86
C GLY A 91 15.73 -1.66 -12.75
N GLU A 92 15.82 -0.33 -12.75
CA GLU A 92 16.74 0.44 -13.59
C GLU A 92 18.03 0.78 -12.84
N VAL A 93 17.94 1.00 -11.51
CA VAL A 93 19.05 1.49 -10.69
C VAL A 93 19.53 0.50 -9.62
N ASN A 94 19.16 -0.79 -9.72
CA ASN A 94 19.65 -1.82 -8.78
C ASN A 94 21.18 -2.02 -8.83
N HIS A 95 21.83 -1.68 -9.94
CA HIS A 95 23.30 -1.72 -10.08
C HIS A 95 24.03 -0.86 -9.05
N LEU A 96 23.37 0.16 -8.50
CA LEU A 96 23.93 1.03 -7.45
C LEU A 96 24.37 0.25 -6.21
N TYR A 97 23.70 -0.87 -5.88
CA TYR A 97 24.09 -1.73 -4.76
C TYR A 97 25.46 -2.37 -4.99
N ASP A 98 25.64 -3.01 -6.15
CA ASP A 98 26.87 -3.71 -6.53
C ASP A 98 28.04 -2.71 -6.71
N GLU A 99 27.77 -1.56 -7.33
CA GLU A 99 28.76 -0.49 -7.48
C GLU A 99 29.22 0.05 -6.13
N TRP A 100 28.30 0.21 -5.17
CA TRP A 100 28.66 0.67 -3.83
C TRP A 100 29.55 -0.35 -3.12
N GLU A 101 29.17 -1.63 -3.13
CA GLU A 101 29.93 -2.69 -2.48
C GLU A 101 31.36 -2.80 -3.06
N LYS A 102 31.48 -2.67 -4.39
CA LYS A 102 32.78 -2.67 -5.08
C LYS A 102 33.64 -1.45 -4.73
N ASN A 103 33.06 -0.26 -4.72
CA ASN A 103 33.81 1.00 -4.56
C ASN A 103 34.07 1.37 -3.10
N LYS A 104 33.22 0.89 -2.18
CA LYS A 104 33.27 1.19 -0.75
C LYS A 104 33.10 -0.10 0.07
N PRO A 105 34.04 -1.05 -0.07
CA PRO A 105 33.94 -2.32 0.65
C PRO A 105 33.92 -2.06 2.16
N ASN A 106 33.06 -2.78 2.87
CA ASN A 106 32.81 -2.67 4.31
C ASN A 106 32.06 -1.40 4.78
N GLU A 107 31.69 -0.48 3.89
CA GLU A 107 30.76 0.60 4.27
C GLU A 107 29.30 0.13 4.21
N PRO A 108 28.44 0.56 5.16
CA PRO A 108 27.01 0.30 5.06
C PRO A 108 26.42 0.85 3.75
N ILE A 109 25.73 -0.01 3.00
CA ILE A 109 25.04 0.37 1.76
C ILE A 109 23.92 1.37 2.12
N PRO A 110 23.91 2.58 1.53
CA PRO A 110 22.94 3.60 1.88
C PRO A 110 21.58 3.41 1.19
N TYR A 111 21.52 2.54 0.18
CA TYR A 111 20.37 2.33 -0.67
C TYR A 111 19.33 1.41 -0.04
N ARG A 112 18.05 1.81 -0.08
CA ARG A 112 16.94 0.98 0.38
C ARG A 112 15.85 0.95 -0.67
N ARG A 113 15.13 -0.18 -0.73
CA ARG A 113 13.95 -0.34 -1.57
C ARG A 113 12.74 0.29 -0.87
N ARG A 114 12.16 1.31 -1.48
CA ARG A 114 10.95 2.02 -1.04
C ARG A 114 9.76 1.66 -1.92
N ARG A 115 8.64 1.37 -1.28
CA ARG A 115 7.35 1.15 -1.92
C ARG A 115 6.40 2.28 -1.59
N LEU A 116 5.57 2.62 -2.56
CA LEU A 116 4.45 3.52 -2.41
C LEU A 116 3.18 2.71 -2.69
N ILE A 117 2.36 2.49 -1.67
CA ILE A 117 1.12 1.73 -1.75
C ILE A 117 -0.05 2.71 -1.83
N LEU A 118 -0.87 2.55 -2.85
CA LEU A 118 -2.08 3.35 -3.08
C LEU A 118 -3.29 2.59 -2.53
N PHE A 119 -4.09 3.19 -1.66
CA PHE A 119 -5.21 2.49 -1.03
C PHE A 119 -6.34 3.42 -0.56
N TYR A 120 -7.51 2.84 -0.31
CA TYR A 120 -8.61 3.45 0.43
C TYR A 120 -8.79 2.83 1.81
N LEU A 121 -9.30 3.63 2.75
CA LEU A 121 -9.88 3.14 3.99
C LEU A 121 -11.39 3.04 3.77
N VAL A 122 -11.98 1.91 4.14
CA VAL A 122 -13.40 1.63 3.90
C VAL A 122 -14.14 1.30 5.19
N ASP A 123 -15.43 1.57 5.20
CA ASP A 123 -16.29 1.20 6.31
C ASP A 123 -16.65 -0.31 6.28
N PRO A 124 -17.43 -0.85 7.24
CA PRO A 124 -17.82 -2.26 7.25
C PRO A 124 -18.62 -2.73 6.02
N LYS A 125 -19.12 -1.82 5.18
CA LYS A 125 -19.84 -2.13 3.94
C LYS A 125 -18.96 -2.02 2.69
N GLY A 126 -17.67 -1.70 2.86
CA GLY A 126 -16.73 -1.48 1.78
C GLY A 126 -16.84 -0.10 1.12
N ILE A 127 -17.55 0.85 1.75
CA ILE A 127 -17.71 2.21 1.23
C ILE A 127 -16.46 3.04 1.61
N PRO A 128 -15.84 3.78 0.67
CA PRO A 128 -14.76 4.70 0.99
C PRO A 128 -15.13 5.66 2.12
N THR A 129 -14.19 5.91 3.03
CA THR A 129 -14.35 6.88 4.14
C THR A 129 -13.70 8.23 3.86
N HIS A 130 -13.16 8.39 2.65
CA HIS A 130 -12.54 9.60 2.14
C HIS A 130 -12.65 9.62 0.61
N SER A 131 -12.54 10.81 0.01
CA SER A 131 -12.83 11.03 -1.41
C SER A 131 -11.65 10.81 -2.35
N LYS A 132 -10.44 10.58 -1.83
CA LYS A 132 -9.22 10.40 -2.64
C LYS A 132 -8.31 9.39 -1.98
N PRO A 133 -7.63 8.52 -2.74
CA PRO A 133 -6.80 7.47 -2.17
C PRO A 133 -5.63 8.05 -1.36
N LEU A 134 -5.23 7.30 -0.34
CA LEU A 134 -4.05 7.56 0.47
C LEU A 134 -2.82 6.90 -0.15
N VAL A 135 -1.64 7.46 0.10
CA VAL A 135 -0.35 6.83 -0.23
C VAL A 135 0.38 6.47 1.05
N LEU A 136 0.67 5.17 1.22
CA LEU A 136 1.54 4.65 2.27
C LEU A 136 2.94 4.41 1.70
N ALA A 137 3.93 5.12 2.24
CA ALA A 137 5.32 4.96 1.82
C ALA A 137 6.13 4.15 2.87
N ILE A 138 6.56 2.94 2.50
CA ILE A 138 7.26 2.00 3.39
C ILE A 138 8.52 1.45 2.74
N HIS A 139 9.49 1.02 3.56
CA HIS A 139 10.76 0.47 3.08
C HIS A 139 11.26 -0.65 4.01
N GLY A 140 12.25 -1.41 3.56
CA GLY A 140 12.91 -2.45 4.35
C GLY A 140 11.95 -3.58 4.79
N GLY A 141 12.13 -4.08 6.01
CA GLY A 141 11.37 -5.22 6.53
C GLY A 141 9.86 -5.00 6.58
N ALA A 142 9.40 -3.79 6.94
CA ALA A 142 7.97 -3.46 6.95
C ALA A 142 7.34 -3.56 5.54
N ALA A 143 8.05 -3.10 4.51
CA ALA A 143 7.60 -3.23 3.12
C ALA A 143 7.51 -4.69 2.68
N LYS A 144 8.53 -5.49 3.00
CA LYS A 144 8.55 -6.92 2.65
C LYS A 144 7.37 -7.65 3.30
N GLU A 145 7.21 -7.51 4.61
CA GLU A 145 6.16 -8.18 5.35
C GLU A 145 4.77 -7.72 4.92
N PHE A 146 4.56 -6.42 4.68
CA PHE A 146 3.28 -5.94 4.18
C PHE A 146 2.90 -6.61 2.86
N CYS A 147 3.83 -6.66 1.90
CA CYS A 147 3.58 -7.28 0.60
C CYS A 147 3.35 -8.79 0.70
N GLU A 148 4.16 -9.49 1.49
CA GLU A 148 4.00 -10.94 1.69
C GLU A 148 2.65 -11.28 2.32
N LYS A 149 2.22 -10.51 3.33
CA LYS A 149 0.96 -10.72 4.02
C LYS A 149 -0.25 -10.36 3.19
N TYR A 150 -0.17 -9.30 2.39
CA TYR A 150 -1.23 -8.97 1.43
C TYR A 150 -1.35 -10.03 0.33
N ALA A 151 -0.23 -10.53 -0.21
CA ALA A 151 -0.26 -11.63 -1.19
C ALA A 151 -0.87 -12.91 -0.59
N MET A 152 -0.50 -13.27 0.64
CA MET A 152 -1.12 -14.40 1.35
C MET A 152 -2.64 -14.24 1.51
N PHE A 153 -3.11 -13.03 1.83
CA PHE A 153 -4.54 -12.73 1.90
C PHE A 153 -5.24 -12.95 0.55
N ILE A 154 -4.65 -12.47 -0.55
CA ILE A 154 -5.22 -12.65 -1.90
C ILE A 154 -5.27 -14.13 -2.28
N GLU A 155 -4.21 -14.90 -2.03
CA GLU A 155 -4.19 -16.35 -2.27
C GLU A 155 -5.26 -17.09 -1.46
N GLN A 156 -5.46 -16.72 -0.20
CA GLN A 156 -6.54 -17.28 0.63
C GLN A 156 -7.92 -16.92 0.07
N LEU A 157 -8.10 -15.67 -0.38
CA LEU A 157 -9.34 -15.17 -0.95
C LEU A 157 -9.70 -15.90 -2.25
N GLU A 158 -8.72 -16.10 -3.13
CA GLU A 158 -8.84 -16.91 -4.35
C GLU A 158 -9.26 -18.35 -4.03
N GLY A 159 -8.60 -18.96 -3.04
CA GLY A 159 -8.93 -20.32 -2.60
C GLY A 159 -10.34 -20.45 -2.04
N ALA A 160 -10.78 -19.50 -1.21
CA ALA A 160 -12.14 -19.45 -0.66
C ALA A 160 -13.19 -19.21 -1.75
N TYR A 161 -12.93 -18.28 -2.67
CA TYR A 161 -13.80 -17.99 -3.80
C TYR A 161 -13.98 -19.21 -4.72
N ALA A 162 -12.90 -19.89 -5.07
CA ALA A 162 -12.96 -21.08 -5.92
C ALA A 162 -13.81 -22.19 -5.28
N LYS A 163 -13.70 -22.39 -3.96
CA LYS A 163 -14.54 -23.36 -3.23
C LYS A 163 -16.01 -22.96 -3.24
N ALA A 164 -16.31 -21.70 -2.90
CA ALA A 164 -17.67 -21.18 -2.90
C ALA A 164 -18.34 -21.32 -4.29
N MET A 165 -17.56 -21.12 -5.36
CA MET A 165 -18.00 -21.26 -6.75
C MET A 165 -17.91 -22.69 -7.30
N LYS A 166 -17.53 -23.69 -6.47
CA LYS A 166 -17.36 -25.10 -6.85
C LYS A 166 -16.43 -25.29 -8.06
N GLN A 167 -15.42 -24.44 -8.18
CA GLN A 167 -14.39 -24.53 -9.21
C GLN A 167 -13.37 -25.62 -8.84
N LYS A 168 -12.83 -26.31 -9.85
CA LYS A 168 -11.85 -27.40 -9.65
C LYS A 168 -10.48 -26.90 -9.15
N SER A 169 -10.18 -25.64 -9.37
CA SER A 169 -8.93 -24.98 -8.98
C SER A 169 -9.16 -23.49 -8.82
N ALA A 170 -8.42 -22.85 -7.92
CA ALA A 170 -8.32 -21.39 -7.89
C ALA A 170 -7.68 -20.90 -9.19
N GLN A 171 -8.36 -19.98 -9.86
CA GLN A 171 -7.78 -19.19 -10.94
C GLN A 171 -7.38 -17.85 -10.32
N GLY A 172 -6.16 -17.38 -10.61
CA GLY A 172 -5.66 -16.14 -10.06
C GLY A 172 -6.61 -14.97 -10.36
N PHE A 173 -6.79 -14.09 -9.39
CA PHE A 173 -7.62 -12.90 -9.57
C PHE A 173 -6.92 -11.91 -10.50
N ALA A 174 -7.69 -11.36 -11.44
CA ALA A 174 -7.23 -10.25 -12.25
C ALA A 174 -6.93 -9.02 -11.37
N GLU A 175 -6.03 -8.14 -11.83
CA GLU A 175 -5.55 -7.00 -11.02
C GLU A 175 -6.70 -6.10 -10.53
N LYS A 176 -7.75 -5.93 -11.33
CA LYS A 176 -8.96 -5.17 -10.96
C LYS A 176 -9.78 -5.82 -9.83
N MET A 177 -9.87 -7.15 -9.84
CA MET A 177 -10.56 -7.90 -8.79
C MET A 177 -9.79 -7.80 -7.46
N CYS A 178 -8.45 -7.86 -7.52
CA CYS A 178 -7.59 -7.55 -6.37
C CYS A 178 -7.77 -6.10 -5.88
N ALA A 179 -7.89 -5.15 -6.82
CA ALA A 179 -8.04 -3.71 -6.54
C ALA A 179 -9.41 -3.30 -5.97
N SER A 180 -10.35 -4.25 -5.81
CA SER A 180 -11.63 -4.03 -5.12
C SER A 180 -11.80 -4.87 -3.86
N ALA A 181 -10.83 -5.73 -3.54
CA ALA A 181 -10.87 -6.58 -2.36
C ALA A 181 -10.59 -5.78 -1.07
N VAL A 182 -11.45 -5.98 -0.06
CA VAL A 182 -11.37 -5.36 1.26
C VAL A 182 -10.51 -6.22 2.18
N TRP A 183 -9.28 -5.79 2.42
CA TRP A 183 -8.38 -6.42 3.37
C TRP A 183 -8.55 -5.83 4.78
N THR A 184 -8.43 -6.67 5.81
CA THR A 184 -8.66 -6.28 7.22
C THR A 184 -7.44 -6.53 8.12
N PRO A 185 -6.27 -5.96 7.78
CA PRO A 185 -5.04 -6.23 8.52
C PRO A 185 -5.15 -5.73 9.95
N THR A 186 -4.69 -6.53 10.90
CA THR A 186 -4.37 -6.10 12.27
C THR A 186 -2.86 -5.97 12.40
N PHE A 187 -2.40 -4.78 12.77
CA PHE A 187 -0.97 -4.49 12.88
C PHE A 187 -0.41 -4.94 14.22
N ALA A 188 0.79 -5.52 14.18
CA ALA A 188 1.58 -5.86 15.35
C ALA A 188 3.04 -5.43 15.18
N ALA A 189 3.83 -5.55 16.24
CA ALA A 189 5.24 -5.24 16.24
C ALA A 189 6.08 -6.51 16.32
N LYS A 190 7.13 -6.63 15.49
CA LYS A 190 8.14 -7.69 15.62
C LYS A 190 9.56 -7.19 15.40
N MET A 191 10.52 -7.93 15.92
CA MET A 191 11.94 -7.68 15.66
C MET A 191 12.34 -8.34 14.33
N TYR A 192 12.73 -7.55 13.33
CA TYR A 192 13.05 -8.00 11.98
C TYR A 192 14.53 -7.78 11.65
N GLY A 193 15.15 -8.77 10.98
CA GLY A 193 16.54 -8.77 10.57
C GLY A 193 17.28 -10.02 11.06
N GLU A 194 18.29 -10.46 10.30
CA GLU A 194 19.07 -11.66 10.63
C GLU A 194 20.17 -11.35 11.66
N THR A 195 21.05 -10.41 11.32
CA THR A 195 22.20 -10.02 12.14
C THR A 195 21.94 -8.82 13.05
N ARG A 196 21.22 -7.80 12.54
CA ARG A 196 20.77 -6.64 13.33
C ARG A 196 19.26 -6.53 13.27
N LYS A 197 18.61 -6.86 14.39
CA LYS A 197 17.16 -6.80 14.51
C LYS A 197 16.70 -5.39 14.83
N SER A 198 15.75 -4.87 14.05
CA SER A 198 15.03 -3.62 14.34
C SER A 198 13.56 -3.91 14.55
N PRO A 199 12.85 -3.21 15.46
CA PRO A 199 11.41 -3.33 15.52
C PRO A 199 10.82 -2.89 14.18
N ILE A 200 9.77 -3.57 13.72
CA ILE A 200 8.92 -3.15 12.60
C ILE A 200 7.47 -3.33 13.01
N CYS A 201 6.61 -2.47 12.48
CA CYS A 201 5.16 -2.69 12.47
C CYS A 201 4.81 -3.41 11.15
N TYR A 202 4.01 -4.47 11.24
CA TYR A 202 3.63 -5.31 10.11
C TYR A 202 2.20 -5.85 10.30
N PRO A 203 1.50 -6.22 9.22
CA PRO A 203 0.23 -6.94 9.31
C PRO A 203 0.46 -8.33 9.89
N GLU A 204 -0.07 -8.62 11.07
CA GLU A 204 0.09 -9.92 11.72
C GLU A 204 -1.01 -10.89 11.32
N SER A 205 -2.25 -10.42 11.31
CA SER A 205 -3.45 -11.21 11.05
C SER A 205 -4.47 -10.38 10.27
N TRP A 206 -5.50 -11.05 9.75
CA TRP A 206 -6.67 -10.47 9.10
C TRP A 206 -7.85 -11.43 9.27
N ILE A 207 -9.05 -11.00 8.90
CA ILE A 207 -10.18 -11.92 8.79
C ILE A 207 -9.87 -12.88 7.64
N GLU A 208 -9.64 -14.15 7.95
CA GLU A 208 -9.34 -15.17 6.94
C GLU A 208 -10.57 -15.45 6.07
N PRO A 209 -10.43 -15.45 4.73
CA PRO A 209 -11.52 -15.82 3.83
C PRO A 209 -11.90 -17.31 3.95
N ASP A 210 -13.20 -17.57 3.96
CA ASP A 210 -13.83 -18.89 3.89
C ASP A 210 -15.10 -18.84 3.02
N GLU A 211 -15.76 -19.98 2.84
CA GLU A 211 -16.96 -20.09 1.99
C GLU A 211 -18.15 -19.29 2.54
N ASP A 212 -18.23 -19.08 3.86
CA ASP A 212 -19.35 -18.44 4.54
C ASP A 212 -19.22 -16.91 4.54
N ASN A 213 -17.99 -16.41 4.54
CA ASN A 213 -17.68 -14.99 4.68
C ASN A 213 -17.15 -14.33 3.39
N ILE A 214 -17.01 -15.09 2.29
CA ILE A 214 -16.37 -14.64 1.04
C ILE A 214 -16.94 -13.31 0.50
N LEU A 215 -18.25 -13.12 0.55
CA LEU A 215 -18.90 -11.90 0.04
C LEU A 215 -18.67 -10.65 0.92
N ASN A 216 -18.02 -10.80 2.08
CA ASN A 216 -17.68 -9.68 2.96
C ASN A 216 -16.37 -8.98 2.58
N PHE A 217 -15.60 -9.56 1.65
CA PHE A 217 -14.35 -8.98 1.16
C PHE A 217 -14.55 -8.07 -0.06
N TRP A 218 -15.80 -7.76 -0.42
CA TRP A 218 -16.11 -6.79 -1.47
C TRP A 218 -17.12 -5.75 -0.97
N PRO A 219 -17.09 -4.54 -1.55
CA PRO A 219 -18.15 -3.56 -1.36
C PRO A 219 -19.52 -4.13 -1.67
N LYS A 220 -20.54 -3.69 -0.93
CA LYS A 220 -21.90 -4.21 -1.08
C LYS A 220 -22.64 -3.65 -2.30
N LYS A 221 -22.10 -2.62 -2.96
CA LYS A 221 -22.68 -2.01 -4.16
C LYS A 221 -21.66 -2.04 -5.29
N GLU A 222 -22.17 -2.24 -6.50
CA GLU A 222 -21.38 -2.25 -7.73
C GLU A 222 -20.72 -0.88 -7.99
N ASP A 223 -21.44 0.23 -7.81
CA ASP A 223 -20.89 1.58 -7.94
C ASP A 223 -19.62 1.81 -7.09
N ASP A 224 -19.53 1.21 -5.90
CA ASP A 224 -18.36 1.31 -5.04
C ASP A 224 -17.18 0.50 -5.61
N ILE A 225 -17.44 -0.65 -6.25
CA ILE A 225 -16.44 -1.46 -6.94
C ILE A 225 -15.92 -0.72 -8.17
N ASP A 226 -16.82 -0.20 -9.00
CA ASP A 226 -16.49 0.56 -10.21
C ASP A 226 -15.65 1.79 -9.87
N HIS A 227 -15.95 2.46 -8.76
CA HIS A 227 -15.14 3.57 -8.27
C HIS A 227 -13.68 3.18 -7.98
N PHE A 228 -13.44 2.00 -7.38
CA PHE A 228 -12.08 1.51 -7.14
C PHE A 228 -11.37 1.13 -8.43
N GLU A 229 -12.07 0.48 -9.35
CA GLU A 229 -11.51 0.09 -10.66
C GLU A 229 -11.18 1.32 -11.52
N GLU A 230 -12.06 2.33 -11.59
CA GLU A 230 -11.79 3.58 -12.30
C GLU A 230 -10.60 4.33 -11.68
N THR A 231 -10.52 4.37 -10.35
CA THR A 231 -9.37 4.98 -9.66
C THR A 231 -8.08 4.20 -9.99
N TRP A 232 -8.15 2.88 -10.01
CA TRP A 232 -7.02 2.02 -10.36
C TRP A 232 -6.52 2.29 -11.79
N GLU A 233 -7.42 2.43 -12.76
CA GLU A 233 -7.10 2.74 -14.16
C GLU A 233 -6.48 4.13 -14.32
N THR A 234 -7.06 5.14 -13.66
CA THR A 234 -6.71 6.54 -13.87
C THR A 234 -5.52 7.01 -13.02
N VAL A 235 -5.28 6.38 -11.87
CA VAL A 235 -4.20 6.72 -10.94
C VAL A 235 -3.05 5.71 -11.08
N THR A 236 -2.34 5.81 -12.20
CA THR A 236 -1.21 4.93 -12.51
C THR A 236 -0.02 5.13 -11.55
N PRO A 237 0.91 4.15 -11.43
CA PRO A 237 2.15 4.26 -10.67
C PRO A 237 2.92 5.57 -10.87
N GLN A 238 3.11 5.96 -12.13
CA GLN A 238 3.76 7.21 -12.49
C GLN A 238 3.03 8.42 -11.89
N VAL A 239 1.69 8.45 -11.99
CA VAL A 239 0.87 9.59 -11.56
C VAL A 239 0.98 9.81 -10.05
N TYR A 240 0.79 8.76 -9.24
CA TYR A 240 0.82 8.94 -7.80
C TYR A 240 2.23 9.06 -7.23
N ALA A 241 3.23 8.36 -7.79
CA ALA A 241 4.62 8.48 -7.36
C ALA A 241 5.18 9.89 -7.63
N SER A 242 4.96 10.43 -8.83
CA SER A 242 5.40 11.79 -9.18
C SER A 242 4.80 12.84 -8.26
N LYS A 243 3.51 12.71 -7.94
CA LYS A 243 2.83 13.62 -7.01
C LYS A 243 3.37 13.47 -5.59
N TYR A 244 3.56 12.24 -5.12
CA TYR A 244 4.06 11.95 -3.78
C TYR A 244 5.47 12.56 -3.58
N PHE A 245 6.42 12.27 -4.47
CA PHE A 245 7.80 12.75 -4.31
C PHE A 245 7.92 14.27 -4.47
N LYS A 246 7.17 14.87 -5.40
CA LYS A 246 7.12 16.34 -5.54
C LYS A 246 6.56 17.02 -4.30
N GLN A 247 5.57 16.40 -3.67
CA GLN A 247 5.03 16.90 -2.43
C GLN A 247 6.02 16.75 -1.26
N CYS A 248 6.73 15.63 -1.19
CA CYS A 248 7.79 15.43 -0.21
C CYS A 248 8.91 16.48 -0.34
N GLU A 249 9.33 16.81 -1.57
CA GLU A 249 10.25 17.92 -1.84
C GLU A 249 9.73 19.25 -1.29
N LYS A 250 8.48 19.59 -1.58
CA LYS A 250 7.84 20.86 -1.19
C LYS A 250 7.62 21.00 0.31
N GLU A 251 7.19 19.93 0.99
CA GLU A 251 6.73 20.01 2.38
C GLU A 251 7.82 19.69 3.40
N ILE A 252 8.69 18.72 3.11
CA ILE A 252 9.67 18.22 4.08
C ILE A 252 11.11 18.33 3.60
N GLY A 253 11.37 18.40 2.29
CA GLY A 253 12.73 18.43 1.73
C GLY A 253 13.48 17.10 1.82
N TYR A 254 12.79 16.01 2.15
CA TYR A 254 13.28 14.63 2.18
C TYR A 254 12.50 13.79 1.17
N HIS A 255 13.06 12.68 0.72
CA HIS A 255 12.37 11.72 -0.17
C HIS A 255 11.89 12.34 -1.50
N ALA A 256 12.66 13.29 -2.03
CA ALA A 256 12.43 13.87 -3.35
C ALA A 256 13.14 13.07 -4.45
N LEU A 257 12.69 13.20 -5.70
CA LEU A 257 13.43 12.71 -6.86
C LEU A 257 14.75 13.48 -6.98
N LYS A 258 15.85 12.77 -7.25
CA LYS A 258 17.11 13.47 -7.60
C LYS A 258 16.96 14.22 -8.93
N PRO A 259 17.71 15.33 -9.12
CA PRO A 259 17.78 16.00 -10.40
C PRO A 259 18.15 15.03 -11.53
N GLY A 260 17.36 15.01 -12.59
CA GLY A 260 17.58 14.13 -13.76
C GLY A 260 17.01 12.72 -13.63
N VAL A 261 16.41 12.35 -12.48
CA VAL A 261 15.69 11.07 -12.36
C VAL A 261 14.36 11.16 -13.08
N ASP A 262 14.18 10.26 -14.05
CA ASP A 262 12.93 10.08 -14.76
C ASP A 262 12.19 8.85 -14.23
N ILE A 263 10.92 9.00 -13.91
CA ILE A 263 10.04 7.91 -13.47
C ILE A 263 8.82 7.75 -14.40
N THR A 264 8.89 8.26 -15.63
CA THR A 264 7.80 8.10 -16.60
C THR A 264 7.59 6.65 -17.02
N ASN A 265 8.64 5.82 -16.94
CA ASN A 265 8.60 4.40 -17.30
C ASN A 265 8.16 3.48 -16.13
N CYS A 266 7.23 3.92 -15.28
CA CYS A 266 6.57 3.02 -14.34
C CYS A 266 5.58 2.09 -15.05
N ALA A 267 6.07 1.22 -15.94
CA ALA A 267 5.29 0.18 -16.58
C ALA A 267 5.17 -1.03 -15.66
N LEU A 268 3.95 -1.49 -15.44
CA LEU A 268 3.69 -2.78 -14.80
C LEU A 268 4.01 -3.91 -15.81
N PRO A 269 4.37 -5.11 -15.34
CA PRO A 269 4.45 -6.26 -16.24
C PRO A 269 3.12 -6.44 -16.99
N ALA A 270 3.18 -6.85 -18.26
CA ALA A 270 2.00 -7.06 -19.07
C ALA A 270 1.08 -8.10 -18.42
N ASP A 271 -0.23 -7.78 -18.33
CA ASP A 271 -1.27 -8.63 -17.75
C ASP A 271 -1.17 -10.07 -18.24
N SER A 272 -1.07 -11.01 -17.30
CA SER A 272 -1.29 -12.41 -17.54
C SER A 272 -2.43 -12.89 -16.64
N THR A 273 -3.68 -12.49 -16.92
CA THR A 273 -4.88 -13.36 -16.88
C THR A 273 -6.20 -12.58 -16.98
N LEU A 274 -7.23 -13.34 -17.41
CA LEU A 274 -8.65 -13.09 -17.63
C LEU A 274 -9.06 -11.70 -18.15
N GLY A 275 -9.58 -11.73 -19.39
CA GLY A 275 -10.04 -10.58 -20.13
C GLY A 275 -11.16 -9.77 -19.46
N PRO A 276 -11.57 -8.66 -20.09
CA PRO A 276 -12.47 -7.67 -19.51
C PRO A 276 -13.80 -8.30 -19.06
N ARG A 277 -14.43 -7.68 -18.05
CA ARG A 277 -15.83 -7.97 -17.67
C ARG A 277 -16.75 -7.95 -18.89
N ASP A 278 -17.79 -8.76 -18.84
CA ASP A 278 -18.87 -8.70 -19.82
C ASP A 278 -19.49 -7.30 -19.81
N LYS A 279 -19.56 -6.67 -21.00
CA LYS A 279 -19.98 -5.27 -21.14
C LYS A 279 -21.48 -5.06 -20.93
N GLU A 280 -22.28 -6.12 -20.97
CA GLU A 280 -23.74 -6.06 -20.83
C GLU A 280 -24.22 -6.51 -19.46
N THR A 281 -23.53 -7.47 -18.83
CA THR A 281 -23.97 -8.06 -17.55
C THR A 281 -23.13 -7.65 -16.36
N GLY A 282 -21.93 -7.09 -16.56
CA GLY A 282 -20.97 -6.83 -15.48
C GLY A 282 -20.36 -8.11 -14.89
N GLU A 283 -20.76 -9.29 -15.38
CA GLU A 283 -20.24 -10.57 -14.92
C GLU A 283 -18.83 -10.82 -15.46
N ILE A 284 -18.01 -11.53 -14.68
CA ILE A 284 -16.69 -11.97 -15.12
C ILE A 284 -16.90 -13.13 -16.11
N THR A 285 -16.82 -12.83 -17.40
CA THR A 285 -16.84 -13.86 -18.45
C THR A 285 -15.53 -14.63 -18.47
N LEU A 286 -15.60 -15.91 -18.14
CA LEU A 286 -14.52 -16.88 -18.28
C LEU A 286 -14.35 -17.24 -19.77
N SER A 287 -13.15 -17.06 -20.32
CA SER A 287 -12.71 -17.73 -21.54
C SER A 287 -12.07 -19.07 -21.21
#